data_AF-A0A3R8M4T4-F1
#
_entry.id   AF-A0A3R8M4T4-F1
#
_cell.length_a   1.000
_cell.length_b   1.000
_cell.length_c   1.000
_cell.angle_alpha   90.00
_cell.angle_beta   90.00
_cell.angle_gamma   90.00
#
_symmetry.space_group_name_H-M   'P 1'
#
loop_
_entity.id
_entity.type
_entity.pdbx_description
1 polymer ?
#
loop_
_entity_poly.entity_id
_entity_poly.type
_entity_poly.pdbx_seq_one_letter_code
_entity_poly.pdbx_strand_id
1 'polypeptide(L)' 'MASRRPDVGDIRLKPELVAGPDIGSLAAAWFWDKNHLSAILQADSNDESASRKITQAINNGQTGWESRWTWTQRAMTIW' A
#
# COMPACT_ATOMS: atom_id res chain seq x y z
N MET A 1 -17.07 28.41 -7.56
CA MET A 1 -16.24 27.37 -8.21
C MET A 1 -14.84 27.47 -7.64
N ALA A 2 -14.38 26.48 -6.88
CA ALA A 2 -13.04 26.51 -6.29
C ALA A 2 -11.98 26.31 -7.38
N SER A 3 -11.07 27.29 -7.51
CA SER A 3 -9.89 27.22 -8.37
C SER A 3 -8.99 26.07 -7.90
N ARG A 4 -8.93 24.99 -8.67
CA ARG A 4 -7.99 23.89 -8.44
C ARG A 4 -6.60 24.43 -8.77
N ARG A 5 -5.70 24.57 -7.78
CA ARG A 5 -4.30 24.90 -8.05
C ARG A 5 -3.74 23.81 -8.99
N PRO A 6 -3.37 24.14 -10.24
CA PRO A 6 -3.28 23.13 -11.30
C PRO A 6 -2.01 22.27 -11.28
N ASP A 7 -1.12 22.40 -10.31
CA ASP A 7 0.25 21.90 -10.44
C ASP A 7 0.91 21.38 -9.14
N VAL A 8 0.31 21.64 -7.97
CA VAL A 8 0.85 21.15 -6.70
C VAL A 8 0.43 19.69 -6.50
N GLY A 9 1.38 18.77 -6.71
CA GLY A 9 1.21 17.34 -6.41
C GLY A 9 0.71 16.46 -7.57
N ASP A 10 0.76 16.94 -8.82
CA ASP A 10 0.44 16.06 -9.97
C ASP A 10 1.60 15.09 -10.26
N ILE A 11 1.51 13.89 -9.66
CA ILE A 11 2.51 12.81 -9.80
C ILE A 11 2.61 12.26 -11.23
N ARG A 12 1.68 12.59 -12.14
CA ARG A 12 1.78 12.20 -13.55
C ARG A 12 2.79 13.06 -14.30
N LEU A 13 2.97 14.30 -13.86
CA LEU A 13 3.94 15.25 -14.41
C LEU A 13 5.26 15.24 -13.63
N LYS A 14 5.21 14.87 -12.34
CA LYS A 14 6.35 14.87 -11.41
C LYS A 14 6.37 13.58 -10.56
N PRO A 15 6.67 12.41 -11.16
CA PRO A 15 6.63 11.12 -10.46
C PRO A 15 7.60 11.02 -9.28
N GLU A 16 8.71 11.76 -9.32
CA GLU A 16 9.71 11.85 -8.26
C GLU A 16 9.16 12.35 -6.92
N LEU A 17 8.01 13.05 -6.94
CA LEU A 17 7.34 13.48 -5.72
C LEU A 17 6.96 12.30 -4.81
N VAL A 18 6.68 11.12 -5.39
CA VAL A 18 6.37 9.89 -4.65
C VAL A 18 7.53 9.40 -3.79
N ALA A 19 8.77 9.79 -4.10
CA ALA A 19 9.93 9.46 -3.27
C ALA A 19 9.96 10.24 -1.94
N GLY A 20 9.25 11.37 -1.85
CA GLY A 20 9.10 12.13 -0.62
C GLY A 20 8.10 11.49 0.34
N PRO A 21 8.30 11.59 1.67
CA PRO A 21 7.44 10.92 2.65
C PRO A 21 5.97 11.34 2.54
N ASP A 22 5.69 12.63 2.35
CA ASP A 22 4.32 13.15 2.34
C ASP A 22 3.48 12.56 1.19
N ILE A 23 3.98 12.68 -0.04
CA ILE A 23 3.28 12.18 -1.23
C ILE A 23 3.42 10.65 -1.34
N GLY A 24 4.55 10.08 -0.94
CA GLY A 24 4.80 8.65 -0.93
C GLY A 24 3.83 7.89 -0.02
N SER A 25 3.61 8.37 1.21
CA SER A 25 2.63 7.78 2.13
C SER A 25 1.20 7.89 1.60
N LEU A 26 0.82 9.03 1.01
CA LEU A 26 -0.50 9.20 0.38
C LEU A 26 -0.69 8.27 -0.82
N ALA A 27 0.33 8.12 -1.67
CA ALA A 27 0.30 7.21 -2.82
C ALA A 27 0.17 5.74 -2.36
N ALA A 28 0.90 5.34 -1.32
CA ALA A 28 0.81 4.00 -0.73
C ALA A 28 -0.59 3.73 -0.16
N ALA A 29 -1.15 4.68 0.62
CA ALA A 29 -2.49 4.58 1.17
C ALA A 29 -3.57 4.53 0.07
N TRP A 30 -3.44 5.37 -0.96
CA TRP A 30 -4.33 5.34 -2.12
C TRP A 30 -4.29 3.99 -2.84
N PHE A 31 -3.10 3.43 -3.09
CA PHE A 31 -2.98 2.14 -3.74
C PHE A 31 -3.64 1.05 -2.90
N TRP A 32 -3.43 1.07 -1.58
CA TRP A 32 -4.02 0.12 -0.65
C TRP A 32 -5.55 0.15 -0.67
N ASP A 33 -6.13 1.35 -0.58
CA ASP A 33 -7.58 1.56 -0.61
C ASP A 33 -8.18 1.19 -1.98
N LYS A 34 -7.56 1.66 -3.06
CA LYS A 34 -8.04 1.44 -4.43
C LYS A 34 -8.06 -0.03 -4.83
N ASN A 35 -7.16 -0.84 -4.28
CA ASN A 35 -7.09 -2.28 -4.50
C ASN A 35 -7.81 -3.09 -3.42
N HIS A 36 -8.54 -2.43 -2.50
CA HIS A 36 -9.35 -3.07 -1.46
C HIS A 36 -8.56 -4.04 -0.57
N LEU A 37 -7.29 -3.74 -0.30
CA LEU A 37 -6.41 -4.68 0.42
C LEU A 37 -6.84 -4.88 1.89
N SER A 38 -7.46 -3.87 2.50
CA SER A 38 -8.07 -4.02 3.84
C SER A 38 -9.20 -5.04 3.88
N ALA A 39 -9.95 -5.22 2.79
CA ALA A 39 -11.03 -6.20 2.75
C ALA A 39 -10.48 -7.63 2.74
N ILE A 40 -9.32 -7.84 2.11
CA ILE A 40 -8.60 -9.13 2.13
C ILE A 40 -8.19 -9.46 3.58
N LEU A 41 -7.59 -8.51 4.29
CA LEU A 41 -7.21 -8.67 5.70
C LEU A 41 -8.40 -9.07 6.59
N GLN A 42 -9.54 -8.40 6.43
CA GLN A 42 -10.75 -8.65 7.22
C GLN A 42 -11.37 -10.03 6.92
N ALA A 43 -11.33 -10.47 5.66
CA ALA A 43 -11.90 -11.76 5.26
C ALA A 43 -11.04 -12.96 5.73
N ASP A 44 -9.71 -12.79 5.74
CA ASP A 44 -8.75 -13.87 6.00
C ASP A 44 -8.06 -13.74 7.37
N SER A 45 -8.71 -13.08 8.34
CA SER A 45 -8.28 -13.04 9.76
C SER A 45 -6.83 -12.58 10.02
N ASN A 46 -6.27 -11.72 9.18
CA ASN A 46 -4.87 -11.25 9.28
C ASN A 46 -3.80 -12.37 9.33
N ASP A 47 -4.08 -13.53 8.72
CA ASP A 47 -3.19 -14.67 8.77
C ASP A 47 -2.19 -14.75 7.58
N GLU A 48 -1.46 -15.86 7.50
CA GLU A 48 -0.50 -16.10 6.42
C GLU A 48 -1.15 -16.08 5.03
N SER A 49 -2.38 -16.59 4.91
CA SER A 49 -3.14 -16.64 3.66
C SER A 49 -3.48 -15.21 3.19
N ALA A 50 -3.92 -14.35 4.12
CA ALA A 50 -4.15 -12.94 3.85
C ALA A 50 -2.87 -12.26 3.32
N SER A 51 -1.73 -12.52 3.96
CA SER A 51 -0.42 -11.98 3.57
C SER A 51 0.00 -12.39 2.16
N ARG A 52 -0.24 -13.65 1.76
CA ARG A 52 0.03 -14.15 0.40
C ARG A 52 -0.86 -13.49 -0.65
N LYS A 53 -2.16 -13.36 -0.36
CA LYS A 53 -3.12 -12.71 -1.26
C LYS A 53 -2.78 -11.23 -1.46
N ILE A 54 -2.41 -10.53 -0.40
CA ILE A 54 -1.98 -9.12 -0.46
C ILE A 54 -0.67 -8.99 -1.24
N THR A 55 0.29 -9.89 -1.02
CA THR A 55 1.55 -9.87 -1.78
C THR A 55 1.31 -10.05 -3.28
N GLN A 56 0.42 -10.97 -3.64
CA GLN A 56 0.02 -11.17 -5.03
C GLN A 56 -0.68 -9.93 -5.61
N ALA A 57 -1.59 -9.30 -4.86
CA ALA A 57 -2.26 -8.09 -5.32
C ALA A 57 -1.28 -6.91 -5.53
N ILE A 58 -0.25 -6.80 -4.69
CA ILE A 58 0.78 -5.74 -4.80
C ILE A 58 1.72 -5.98 -5.98
N ASN A 59 2.17 -7.22 -6.20
CA ASN A 59 3.31 -7.51 -7.07
C ASN A 59 3.01 -8.49 -8.21
N ASN A 60 1.74 -8.85 -8.42
CA ASN A 60 1.29 -9.86 -9.38
C ASN A 60 2.03 -11.20 -9.26
N GLY A 61 2.43 -11.57 -8.05
CA GLY A 61 3.24 -12.75 -7.75
C GLY A 61 3.62 -12.81 -6.28
N GLN A 62 4.36 -13.87 -5.89
CA GLN A 62 4.74 -14.12 -4.49
C GLN A 62 6.18 -13.66 -4.15
N THR A 63 6.86 -12.96 -5.07
CA THR A 63 8.24 -12.52 -4.86
C THR A 63 8.35 -11.60 -3.65
N GLY A 64 9.22 -11.98 -2.71
CA GLY A 64 9.45 -11.24 -1.46
C GLY A 64 8.41 -11.47 -0.37
N TRP A 65 7.48 -12.41 -0.55
CA TRP A 65 6.44 -12.72 0.43
C TRP A 65 6.99 -13.02 1.84
N GLU A 66 8.00 -13.90 1.95
CA GLU A 66 8.57 -14.30 3.25
C GLU A 66 9.06 -13.11 4.08
N SER A 67 9.71 -12.14 3.42
CA SER A 67 10.18 -10.91 4.06
C SER A 67 9.01 -10.03 4.50
N ARG A 68 7.99 -9.85 3.64
CA ARG A 68 6.78 -9.07 3.96
C ARG A 68 6.03 -9.69 5.14
N TRP A 69 5.93 -11.02 5.19
CA TRP A 69 5.29 -11.75 6.29
C TRP A 69 6.05 -11.56 7.60
N THR A 70 7.38 -11.70 7.57
CA THR A 70 8.24 -11.46 8.75
C THR A 70 8.03 -10.04 9.32
N TRP A 71 7.99 -9.02 8.46
CA TRP A 71 7.72 -7.64 8.88
C TRP A 71 6.31 -7.46 9.45
N THR A 72 5.32 -8.12 8.86
CA THR A 72 3.93 -8.08 9.34
C THR A 72 3.81 -8.70 10.72
N GLN A 73 4.38 -9.89 10.93
CA GLN A 73 4.39 -10.55 12.23
C GLN A 73 5.08 -9.68 13.29
N ARG A 74 6.23 -9.08 12.95
CA ARG A 74 6.92 -8.15 13.85
C ARG A 74 6.05 -6.95 14.20
N ALA A 75 5.34 -6.36 13.24
CA ALA A 75 4.42 -5.26 13.51
C ALA A 75 3.29 -5.69 14.46
N MET A 76 2.69 -6.86 14.24
CA MET A 76 1.60 -7.38 15.10
C MET A 76 2.03 -7.73 16.53
N THR A 77 3.33 -7.84 16.83
CA THR A 77 3.81 -8.05 18.21
C THR A 77 3.97 -6.76 19.02
N ILE A 78 4.01 -5.60 18.35
CA ILE A 78 4.28 -4.30 18.98
C ILE A 78 2.97 -3.53 19.24
N TRP A 79 1.87 -3.98 18.63
CA TRP A 79 0.54 -3.40 18.69
C TRP A 79 -0.46 -4.39 19.29
#